data_AF-A0AAD9CJX7-F1
#
_entry.id   AF-A0AAD9CJX7-F1
#
_cell.length_a   1.000
_cell.length_b   1.000
_cell.length_c   1.000
_cell.angle_alpha   90.00
_cell.angle_beta   90.00
_cell.angle_gamma   90.00
#
_symmetry.space_group_name_H-M   'P 1'
#
loop_
_entity.id
_entity.type
_entity.pdbx_description
1 polymer ?
#
loop_
_entity_poly.entity_id
_entity_poly.type
_entity_poly.pdbx_seq_one_letter_code
_entity_poly.pdbx_strand_id
1 'polypeptide(L)'
;MAAPLTLLLIVAVTIRAALYRSSLADLISERVEVVSPLTAWKRVVEGLALLDLGVSPYSGDVFHETPLIIYLFHFLVDYAEITFMLADVITAVALYLTVKEYNKQVFRKQKYALEADRYPLDCLELIRSPKEMFYIPLKVAMFYLLNPFTILSCVAKSTCGLNNAVLSLFILSTVQGNVLLSAIFLSLATYQSIYPLTLCASALLYLMQRQYIPVNFRRASFWWFIVQYAFILSVPDLTPNIGLFWYFFAEMFEHFRLFFLCVFQINVFFYTIPLSIKLKEHPVFLIFMQLAVISIFKSYPTVGDIALYMAFLPVWSHLHRFLRNIFLVCCVLLTCSALFPVLWHLWIYAGSANSNFYYAITLLFNVAQILLVSDYFYAFLRREHHLCYGLYLKRKDGSEATLDSSESFHMATSPSRASRRGDMTSSPGRDLPPFEDEDYRAIPALDQYEAEGLDLDDEDLSELSPSARAAAEEAMRRRDREPGASGRLRRGLLYDSEDETTNALQLGGGDWLNVQLKASQRERMRK
;
A
#
# COMPACT_ATOMS: atom_id res chain seq x y z
N MET A 1 -5.56 -38.25 1.26
CA MET A 1 -5.85 -36.79 1.27
C MET A 1 -4.67 -35.92 1.68
N ALA A 2 -3.75 -36.39 2.53
CA ALA A 2 -2.49 -35.68 2.80
C ALA A 2 -1.53 -35.68 1.58
N ALA A 3 -1.50 -36.78 0.83
CA ALA A 3 -0.59 -36.99 -0.31
C ALA A 3 -0.45 -35.82 -1.33
N PRO A 4 -1.53 -35.20 -1.86
CA PRO A 4 -1.39 -34.11 -2.81
C PRO A 4 -0.88 -32.82 -2.15
N LEU A 5 -1.28 -32.54 -0.91
CA LEU A 5 -0.79 -31.39 -0.16
C LEU A 5 0.68 -31.59 0.22
N THR A 6 1.06 -32.78 0.69
CA THR A 6 2.45 -33.08 1.04
C THR A 6 3.35 -33.03 -0.20
N LEU A 7 2.90 -33.54 -1.34
CA LEU A 7 3.65 -33.43 -2.60
C LEU A 7 3.84 -31.96 -2.99
N LEU A 8 2.78 -31.15 -2.92
CA LEU A 8 2.86 -29.71 -3.19
C LEU A 8 3.84 -29.01 -2.26
N LEU A 9 3.83 -29.33 -0.97
CA LEU A 9 4.77 -28.76 0.01
C LEU A 9 6.22 -29.15 -0.31
N ILE A 10 6.47 -30.41 -0.66
CA ILE A 10 7.81 -30.88 -1.06
C ILE A 10 8.28 -30.13 -2.31
N VAL A 11 7.44 -30.00 -3.33
CA VAL A 11 7.77 -29.24 -4.56
C VAL A 11 8.05 -27.77 -4.23
N ALA A 12 7.21 -27.14 -3.42
CA ALA A 12 7.37 -25.74 -3.07
C ALA A 12 8.65 -25.45 -2.26
N VAL A 13 9.00 -26.33 -1.31
CA VAL A 13 10.22 -26.23 -0.50
C VAL A 13 11.45 -26.53 -1.35
N THR A 14 11.40 -27.53 -2.23
CA THR A 14 12.52 -27.86 -3.12
C THR A 14 12.83 -26.72 -4.10
N ILE A 15 11.81 -26.06 -4.67
CA ILE A 15 12.00 -24.87 -5.52
C ILE A 15 12.71 -23.76 -4.73
N ARG A 16 12.26 -23.45 -3.51
CA ARG A 16 12.87 -22.42 -2.66
C ARG A 16 14.31 -22.77 -2.28
N ALA A 17 14.55 -24.01 -1.85
CA ALA A 17 15.88 -24.50 -1.50
C ALA A 17 16.85 -24.48 -2.71
N ALA A 18 16.37 -24.79 -3.91
CA ALA A 18 17.16 -24.70 -5.12
C ALA A 18 17.52 -23.24 -5.46
N LEU A 19 16.58 -22.31 -5.30
CA LEU A 19 16.81 -20.89 -5.56
C LEU A 19 17.77 -20.25 -4.54
N TYR A 20 17.70 -20.63 -3.26
CA TYR A 20 18.65 -20.16 -2.25
C TYR A 20 20.11 -20.49 -2.59
N ARG A 21 20.35 -21.63 -3.26
CA ARG A 21 21.69 -22.05 -3.67
C ARG A 21 22.14 -21.43 -5.00
N SER A 22 21.28 -20.67 -5.66
CA SER A 22 21.58 -20.04 -6.94
C SER A 22 22.11 -18.61 -6.74
N SER A 23 22.86 -18.10 -7.72
CA SER A 23 23.31 -16.71 -7.76
C SER A 23 22.16 -15.69 -7.87
N LEU A 24 20.94 -16.15 -8.12
CA LEU A 24 19.75 -15.29 -8.16
C LEU A 24 19.34 -14.83 -6.75
N ALA A 25 19.68 -15.56 -5.69
CA ALA A 25 19.26 -15.21 -4.34
C ALA A 25 19.75 -13.81 -3.91
N ASP A 26 21.03 -13.51 -4.17
CA ASP A 26 21.61 -12.21 -3.88
C ASP A 26 20.93 -11.10 -4.69
N LEU A 27 20.74 -11.33 -6.00
CA LEU A 27 20.08 -10.39 -6.90
C LEU A 27 18.62 -10.13 -6.49
N ILE A 28 17.90 -11.14 -6.00
CA ILE A 28 16.50 -11.04 -5.54
C ILE A 28 16.42 -10.26 -4.22
N SER A 29 17.40 -10.44 -3.32
CA SER A 29 17.43 -9.75 -2.03
C SER A 29 17.58 -8.23 -2.12
N GLU A 30 18.09 -7.73 -3.26
CA GLU A 30 18.30 -6.31 -3.54
C GLU A 30 17.12 -5.65 -4.26
N ARG A 31 16.10 -6.42 -4.60
CA ARG A 31 14.93 -5.94 -5.34
C ARG A 31 13.96 -5.19 -4.43
N VAL A 32 13.72 -3.94 -4.79
CA VAL A 32 12.78 -3.03 -4.09
C VAL A 32 11.32 -3.49 -4.19
N GLU A 33 11.00 -4.36 -5.13
CA GLU A 33 9.68 -4.98 -5.24
C GLU A 33 9.44 -6.03 -4.15
N VAL A 34 10.51 -6.71 -3.75
CA VAL A 34 10.48 -7.88 -2.87
C VAL A 34 10.68 -7.48 -1.41
N VAL A 35 11.45 -6.42 -1.20
CA VAL A 35 11.93 -6.00 0.10
C VAL A 35 11.69 -4.49 0.27
N SER A 36 11.31 -4.10 1.48
CA SER A 36 11.14 -2.69 1.88
C SER A 36 12.04 -2.34 3.07
N PRO A 37 12.19 -1.05 3.43
CA PRO A 37 12.89 -0.63 4.65
C PRO A 37 12.44 -1.34 5.93
N LEU A 38 11.16 -1.71 5.97
CA LEU A 38 10.56 -2.41 7.08
C LEU A 38 10.72 -3.92 7.00
N THR A 39 11.13 -4.51 5.87
CA THR A 39 11.09 -5.98 5.70
C THR A 39 12.41 -6.60 5.27
N ALA A 40 13.45 -5.78 5.09
CA ALA A 40 14.74 -6.19 4.59
C ALA A 40 15.54 -7.05 5.57
N TRP A 41 15.96 -8.22 5.09
CA TRP A 41 16.85 -9.11 5.84
C TRP A 41 18.20 -8.43 6.15
N LYS A 42 18.77 -7.67 5.21
CA LYS A 42 20.02 -6.93 5.42
C LYS A 42 19.93 -6.00 6.64
N ARG A 43 18.82 -5.29 6.79
CA ARG A 43 18.56 -4.42 7.95
C ARG A 43 18.45 -5.23 9.25
N VAL A 44 17.82 -6.41 9.23
CA VAL A 44 17.76 -7.31 10.41
C VAL A 44 19.16 -7.76 10.83
N VAL A 45 20.02 -8.14 9.88
CA VAL A 45 21.41 -8.55 10.16
C VAL A 45 22.23 -7.38 10.71
N GLU A 46 22.10 -6.19 10.13
CA GLU A 46 22.74 -4.97 10.64
C GLU A 46 22.24 -4.61 12.05
N GLY A 47 20.94 -4.75 12.30
CA GLY A 47 20.34 -4.55 13.61
C GLY A 47 20.88 -5.54 14.66
N LEU A 48 21.06 -6.81 14.30
CA LEU A 48 21.68 -7.81 15.18
C LEU A 48 23.17 -7.48 15.45
N ALA A 49 23.92 -7.08 14.43
CA ALA A 49 25.32 -6.69 14.59
C ALA A 49 25.48 -5.46 15.52
N LEU A 50 24.57 -4.48 15.43
CA LEU A 50 24.55 -3.35 16.37
C LEU A 50 24.27 -3.80 17.80
N LEU A 51 23.33 -4.74 17.98
CA LEU A 51 23.02 -5.32 19.28
C LEU A 51 24.21 -6.04 19.90
N ASP A 52 24.97 -6.82 19.10
CA ASP A 52 26.18 -7.52 19.53
C ASP A 52 27.29 -6.56 19.98
N LEU A 53 27.34 -5.36 19.37
CA LEU A 53 28.24 -4.28 19.75
C LEU A 53 27.76 -3.49 20.99
N GLY A 54 26.63 -3.86 21.59
CA GLY A 54 26.04 -3.18 22.74
C GLY A 54 25.38 -1.84 22.38
N VAL A 55 25.16 -1.56 21.09
CA VAL A 55 24.47 -0.37 20.60
C VAL A 55 23.00 -0.71 20.35
N SER A 56 22.08 0.18 20.74
CA SER A 56 20.67 -0.03 20.44
C SER A 56 20.46 -0.06 18.93
N PRO A 57 19.83 -1.11 18.35
CA PRO A 57 19.54 -1.16 16.91
C PRO A 57 18.67 0.03 16.44
N TYR A 58 17.93 0.62 17.36
CA TYR A 58 17.02 1.76 17.13
C TYR A 58 17.67 3.13 17.33
N SER A 59 18.97 3.21 17.67
CA SER A 59 19.62 4.50 17.88
C SER A 59 19.87 5.27 16.58
N GLY A 60 19.72 4.62 15.42
CA GLY A 60 19.86 5.22 14.10
C GLY A 60 18.73 4.82 13.15
N ASP A 61 18.83 5.26 11.88
CA ASP A 61 17.82 5.05 10.84
C ASP A 61 18.00 3.72 10.07
N VAL A 62 18.83 2.81 10.59
CA VAL A 62 19.20 1.57 9.92
C VAL A 62 18.11 0.51 10.07
N PHE A 63 17.53 0.39 11.27
CA PHE A 63 16.63 -0.69 11.63
C PHE A 63 15.24 -0.18 12.03
N HIS A 64 14.20 -0.74 11.41
CA HIS A 64 12.80 -0.33 11.61
C HIS A 64 11.84 -1.48 11.88
N GLU A 65 12.37 -2.68 12.03
CA GLU A 65 11.56 -3.86 12.37
C GLU A 65 11.22 -3.91 13.86
N THR A 66 10.32 -4.81 14.24
CA THR A 66 9.89 -4.91 15.64
C THR A 66 10.95 -5.56 16.54
N PRO A 67 11.00 -5.22 17.85
CA PRO A 67 11.92 -5.85 18.79
C PRO A 67 11.76 -7.36 18.87
N LEU A 68 10.53 -7.86 18.64
CA LEU A 68 10.21 -9.29 18.60
C LEU A 68 10.96 -10.00 17.46
N ILE A 69 11.10 -9.36 16.30
CA ILE A 69 11.84 -9.93 15.15
C ILE A 69 13.33 -10.00 15.45
N ILE A 70 13.92 -8.95 16.06
CA ILE A 70 15.33 -9.01 16.51
C ILE A 70 15.51 -10.15 17.49
N TYR A 71 14.67 -10.23 18.52
CA TYR A 71 14.81 -11.27 19.53
C TYR A 71 14.64 -12.68 18.95
N LEU A 72 13.70 -12.86 18.02
CA LEU A 72 13.52 -14.12 17.31
C LEU A 72 14.78 -14.52 16.51
N PHE A 73 15.33 -13.59 15.73
CA PHE A 73 16.49 -13.88 14.89
C PHE A 73 17.82 -13.87 15.63
N HIS A 74 17.90 -13.30 16.82
CA HIS A 74 19.05 -13.52 17.70
C HIS A 74 19.31 -15.02 17.95
N PHE A 75 18.28 -15.86 17.94
CA PHE A 75 18.43 -17.32 18.07
C PHE A 75 18.35 -18.09 16.75
N LEU A 76 17.70 -17.52 15.73
CA LEU A 76 17.39 -18.21 14.47
C LEU A 76 18.18 -17.69 13.25
N VAL A 77 19.12 -16.75 13.42
CA VAL A 77 19.89 -16.15 12.31
C VAL A 77 20.59 -17.22 11.45
N ASP A 78 21.22 -18.21 12.10
CA ASP A 78 21.90 -19.32 11.41
C ASP A 78 20.92 -20.24 10.65
N TYR A 79 19.65 -20.24 11.05
CA TYR A 79 18.57 -21.03 10.46
C TYR A 79 17.57 -20.18 9.67
N ALA A 80 17.96 -18.98 9.22
CA ALA A 80 17.05 -18.04 8.58
C ALA A 80 16.34 -18.65 7.36
N GLU A 81 17.07 -19.36 6.49
CA GLU A 81 16.51 -20.00 5.29
C GLU A 81 15.39 -20.99 5.62
N ILE A 82 15.63 -21.83 6.62
CA ILE A 82 14.65 -22.81 7.09
C ILE A 82 13.46 -22.10 7.73
N THR A 83 13.71 -21.05 8.51
CA THR A 83 12.69 -20.25 9.18
C THR A 83 11.71 -19.64 8.17
N PHE A 84 12.19 -19.03 7.09
CA PHE A 84 11.33 -18.44 6.05
C PHE A 84 10.59 -19.50 5.21
N MET A 85 11.23 -20.63 4.90
CA MET A 85 10.54 -21.74 4.23
C MET A 85 9.44 -22.33 5.10
N LEU A 86 9.70 -22.49 6.40
CA LEU A 86 8.73 -22.98 7.36
C LEU A 86 7.55 -21.99 7.52
N ALA A 87 7.81 -20.69 7.53
CA ALA A 87 6.77 -19.66 7.56
C ALA A 87 5.83 -19.75 6.34
N ASP A 88 6.37 -19.99 5.15
CA ASP A 88 5.57 -20.21 3.94
C ASP A 88 4.74 -21.50 4.01
N VAL A 89 5.32 -22.59 4.54
CA VAL A 89 4.60 -23.84 4.77
C VAL A 89 3.45 -23.64 5.77
N ILE A 90 3.72 -22.95 6.88
CA ILE A 90 2.70 -22.60 7.88
C ILE A 90 1.59 -21.79 7.23
N THR A 91 1.94 -20.78 6.44
CA THR A 91 0.97 -19.95 5.72
C THR A 91 0.08 -20.78 4.81
N ALA A 92 0.67 -21.61 3.96
CA ALA A 92 -0.08 -22.45 3.02
C ALA A 92 -0.98 -23.47 3.72
N VAL A 93 -0.50 -24.11 4.79
CA VAL A 93 -1.28 -25.07 5.58
C VAL A 93 -2.41 -24.35 6.32
N ALA A 94 -2.16 -23.18 6.90
CA ALA A 94 -3.19 -22.39 7.57
C ALA A 94 -4.29 -21.95 6.59
N LEU A 95 -3.93 -21.47 5.41
CA LEU A 95 -4.89 -21.13 4.35
C LEU A 95 -5.69 -22.36 3.88
N TYR A 96 -5.03 -23.50 3.67
CA TYR A 96 -5.69 -24.76 3.32
C TYR A 96 -6.76 -25.16 4.37
N LEU A 97 -6.39 -25.14 5.64
CA LEU A 97 -7.29 -25.50 6.74
C LEU A 97 -8.43 -24.48 6.90
N THR A 98 -8.13 -23.19 6.70
CA THR A 98 -9.11 -22.09 6.73
C THR A 98 -10.21 -22.34 5.71
N VAL A 99 -9.82 -22.60 4.46
CA VAL A 99 -10.76 -22.79 3.35
C VAL A 99 -11.53 -24.09 3.50
N LYS A 100 -10.91 -25.14 4.02
CA LYS A 100 -11.59 -26.40 4.34
C LYS A 100 -12.71 -26.19 5.38
N GLU A 101 -12.42 -25.47 6.45
CA GLU A 101 -13.41 -25.20 7.50
C GLU A 101 -14.49 -24.21 7.01
N TYR A 102 -14.12 -23.19 6.25
CA TYR A 102 -15.06 -22.27 5.61
C TYR A 102 -16.02 -23.02 4.66
N ASN A 103 -15.51 -23.92 3.82
CA ASN A 103 -16.34 -24.72 2.91
C ASN A 103 -17.31 -25.61 3.69
N LYS A 104 -16.90 -26.22 4.80
CA LYS A 104 -17.82 -26.97 5.66
C LYS A 104 -18.97 -26.10 6.18
N GLN A 105 -18.70 -24.84 6.53
CA GLN A 105 -19.73 -23.90 6.99
C GLN A 105 -20.66 -23.45 5.86
N VAL A 106 -20.11 -23.12 4.70
CA VAL A 106 -20.89 -22.75 3.52
C VAL A 106 -21.82 -23.88 3.10
N PHE A 107 -21.33 -25.12 3.11
CA PHE A 107 -22.12 -26.30 2.77
C PHE A 107 -23.30 -26.48 3.73
N ARG A 108 -23.09 -26.29 5.04
CA ARG A 108 -24.16 -26.32 6.04
C ARG A 108 -25.17 -25.21 5.81
N LYS A 109 -24.72 -23.97 5.59
CA LYS A 109 -25.60 -22.82 5.30
C LYS A 109 -26.44 -23.05 4.04
N GLN A 110 -25.83 -23.56 2.97
CA GLN A 110 -26.51 -23.87 1.71
C GLN A 110 -27.55 -24.97 1.90
N LYS A 111 -27.21 -26.05 2.61
CA LYS A 111 -28.14 -27.14 2.91
C LYS A 111 -29.39 -26.64 3.65
N TYR A 112 -29.22 -25.84 4.72
CA TYR A 112 -30.35 -25.27 5.46
C TYR A 112 -31.18 -24.28 4.65
N ALA A 113 -30.56 -23.54 3.71
CA ALA A 113 -31.29 -22.62 2.85
C ALA A 113 -32.09 -23.35 1.76
N LEU A 114 -31.56 -24.47 1.24
CA LEU A 114 -32.26 -25.39 0.34
C LEU A 114 -33.44 -26.08 1.05
N GLU A 115 -33.25 -26.62 2.26
CA GLU A 115 -34.32 -27.25 3.04
C GLU A 115 -35.43 -26.28 3.45
N ALA A 116 -35.13 -24.98 3.48
CA ALA A 116 -36.08 -23.93 3.82
C ALA A 116 -36.71 -23.25 2.59
N ASP A 117 -36.53 -23.80 1.37
CA ASP A 117 -37.00 -23.26 0.09
C ASP A 117 -36.68 -21.76 -0.10
N ARG A 118 -35.55 -21.29 0.44
CA ARG A 118 -35.13 -19.88 0.34
C ARG A 118 -34.51 -19.53 -1.01
N TYR A 119 -34.07 -20.52 -1.78
CA TYR A 119 -33.47 -20.29 -3.09
C TYR A 119 -34.49 -20.52 -4.21
N PRO A 120 -34.61 -19.57 -5.17
CA PRO A 120 -35.35 -19.80 -6.39
C PRO A 120 -34.78 -21.01 -7.16
N LEU A 121 -35.66 -21.82 -7.76
CA LEU A 121 -35.29 -23.02 -8.52
C LEU A 121 -34.32 -22.73 -9.67
N ASP A 122 -34.46 -21.56 -10.31
CA ASP A 122 -33.60 -21.13 -11.41
C ASP A 122 -32.14 -20.92 -10.96
N CYS A 123 -31.93 -20.63 -9.67
CA CYS A 123 -30.63 -20.26 -9.12
C CYS A 123 -29.83 -21.45 -8.58
N LEU A 124 -30.29 -22.69 -8.75
CA LEU A 124 -29.60 -23.89 -8.28
C LEU A 124 -28.20 -24.05 -8.90
N GLU A 125 -28.00 -23.58 -10.14
CA GLU A 125 -26.69 -23.56 -10.80
C GLU A 125 -25.67 -22.63 -10.13
N LEU A 126 -26.14 -21.63 -9.37
CA LEU A 126 -25.27 -20.67 -8.68
C LEU A 126 -24.77 -21.20 -7.32
N ILE A 127 -25.31 -22.32 -6.87
CA ILE A 127 -24.92 -23.00 -5.62
C ILE A 127 -23.61 -23.75 -5.87
N ARG A 128 -22.69 -23.69 -4.90
CA ARG A 128 -21.38 -24.34 -5.02
C ARG A 128 -21.54 -25.86 -4.97
N SER A 129 -20.92 -26.57 -5.91
CA SER A 129 -20.99 -28.02 -5.90
C SER A 129 -20.08 -28.62 -4.80
N PRO A 130 -20.48 -29.72 -4.13
CA PRO A 130 -19.64 -30.38 -3.13
C PRO A 130 -18.28 -30.83 -3.67
N LYS A 131 -18.23 -31.20 -4.96
CA LYS A 131 -17.01 -31.59 -5.65
C LYS A 131 -16.04 -30.42 -5.77
N GLU A 132 -16.50 -29.23 -6.17
CA GLU A 132 -15.64 -28.05 -6.25
C GLU A 132 -15.10 -27.65 -4.87
N MET A 133 -15.96 -27.66 -3.85
CA MET A 133 -15.60 -27.32 -2.48
C MET A 133 -14.50 -28.22 -1.88
N PHE A 134 -14.36 -29.44 -2.41
CA PHE A 134 -13.32 -30.38 -2.01
C PHE A 134 -11.92 -30.00 -2.54
N TYR A 135 -11.81 -29.46 -3.76
CA TYR A 135 -10.53 -29.14 -4.40
C TYR A 135 -10.05 -27.70 -4.17
N ILE A 136 -10.96 -26.77 -3.87
CA ILE A 136 -10.63 -25.35 -3.64
C ILE A 136 -9.53 -25.15 -2.57
N PRO A 137 -9.52 -25.84 -1.40
CA PRO A 137 -8.44 -25.69 -0.42
C PRO A 137 -7.05 -25.98 -0.99
N LEU A 138 -6.93 -27.03 -1.82
CA LEU A 138 -5.67 -27.38 -2.47
C LEU A 138 -5.26 -26.33 -3.51
N LYS A 139 -6.23 -25.81 -4.28
CA LYS A 139 -5.98 -24.72 -5.24
C LYS A 139 -5.43 -23.47 -4.56
N VAL A 140 -5.97 -23.10 -3.39
CA VAL A 140 -5.50 -21.95 -2.60
C VAL A 140 -4.06 -22.15 -2.12
N ALA A 141 -3.74 -23.32 -1.55
CA ALA A 141 -2.37 -23.64 -1.13
C ALA A 141 -1.39 -23.62 -2.32
N MET A 142 -1.81 -24.14 -3.47
CA MET A 142 -1.04 -24.13 -4.71
C MET A 142 -0.83 -22.70 -5.23
N PHE A 143 -1.88 -21.89 -5.25
CA PHE A 143 -1.81 -20.49 -5.65
C PHE A 143 -0.90 -19.67 -4.74
N TYR A 144 -0.83 -19.97 -3.44
CA TYR A 144 0.12 -19.31 -2.54
C TYR A 144 1.55 -19.79 -2.79
N LEU A 145 1.80 -21.11 -2.74
CA LEU A 145 3.15 -21.67 -2.73
C LEU A 145 3.90 -21.56 -4.06
N LEU A 146 3.18 -21.59 -5.18
CA LEU A 146 3.73 -21.50 -6.53
C LEU A 146 3.67 -20.09 -7.11
N ASN A 147 3.14 -19.11 -6.36
CA ASN A 147 3.16 -17.71 -6.80
C ASN A 147 4.60 -17.21 -6.85
N PRO A 148 5.08 -16.65 -7.99
CA PRO A 148 6.42 -16.09 -8.07
C PRO A 148 6.69 -15.06 -6.97
N PHE A 149 5.69 -14.27 -6.55
CA PHE A 149 5.86 -13.28 -5.51
C PHE A 149 6.19 -13.88 -4.14
N THR A 150 5.55 -14.99 -3.73
CA THR A 150 5.90 -15.65 -2.45
C THR A 150 7.26 -16.31 -2.51
N ILE A 151 7.60 -16.91 -3.65
CA ILE A 151 8.91 -17.52 -3.89
C ILE A 151 10.00 -16.45 -3.78
N LEU A 152 9.84 -15.31 -4.45
CA LEU A 152 10.79 -14.19 -4.40
C LEU A 152 10.92 -13.64 -2.97
N SER A 153 9.82 -13.37 -2.28
CA SER A 153 9.84 -12.86 -0.89
C SER A 153 10.49 -13.85 0.08
N CYS A 154 10.27 -15.15 -0.10
CA CYS A 154 10.93 -16.18 0.70
C CYS A 154 12.44 -16.18 0.44
N VAL A 155 12.87 -16.26 -0.83
CA VAL A 155 14.29 -16.29 -1.21
C VAL A 155 15.04 -15.02 -0.77
N ALA A 156 14.37 -13.86 -0.78
CA ALA A 156 14.91 -12.61 -0.25
C ALA A 156 15.02 -12.54 1.29
N LYS A 157 14.55 -13.58 2.01
CA LYS A 157 14.47 -13.60 3.48
C LYS A 157 13.64 -12.42 4.03
N SER A 158 12.60 -12.03 3.30
CA SER A 158 11.73 -10.90 3.68
C SER A 158 10.88 -11.27 4.89
N THR A 159 10.89 -10.42 5.93
CA THR A 159 10.06 -10.60 7.14
C THR A 159 8.56 -10.58 6.85
N CYS A 160 8.15 -10.10 5.67
CA CYS A 160 6.79 -10.22 5.16
C CYS A 160 6.26 -11.66 5.20
N GLY A 161 7.11 -12.67 4.95
CA GLY A 161 6.71 -14.09 5.05
C GLY A 161 6.26 -14.51 6.45
N LEU A 162 6.90 -13.96 7.49
CA LEU A 162 6.48 -14.18 8.89
C LEU A 162 5.17 -13.48 9.19
N ASN A 163 4.99 -12.24 8.71
CA ASN A 163 3.76 -11.49 8.87
C ASN A 163 2.58 -12.22 8.19
N ASN A 164 2.79 -12.77 6.99
CA ASN A 164 1.81 -13.59 6.28
C ASN A 164 1.44 -14.86 7.05
N ALA A 165 2.42 -15.51 7.70
CA ALA A 165 2.15 -16.67 8.56
C ALA A 165 1.27 -16.28 9.74
N VAL A 166 1.57 -15.18 10.44
CA VAL A 166 0.75 -14.68 11.55
C VAL A 166 -0.67 -14.31 11.08
N LEU A 167 -0.81 -13.62 9.94
CA LEU A 167 -2.11 -13.27 9.36
C LEU A 167 -2.93 -14.50 8.97
N SER A 168 -2.30 -15.51 8.36
CA SER A 168 -3.01 -16.75 7.98
C SER A 168 -3.48 -17.55 9.19
N LEU A 169 -2.69 -17.59 10.28
CA LEU A 169 -3.08 -18.22 11.56
C LEU A 169 -4.19 -17.43 12.26
N PHE A 170 -4.17 -16.10 12.17
CA PHE A 170 -5.28 -15.26 12.60
C PHE A 170 -6.57 -15.64 11.84
N ILE A 171 -6.54 -15.69 10.51
CA ILE A 171 -7.73 -16.01 9.70
C ILE A 171 -8.23 -17.43 10.02
N LEU A 172 -7.32 -18.39 10.18
CA LEU A 172 -7.66 -19.76 10.56
C LEU A 172 -8.38 -19.80 11.92
N SER A 173 -7.80 -19.16 12.93
CA SER A 173 -8.38 -19.14 14.29
C SER A 173 -9.71 -18.39 14.33
N THR A 174 -9.87 -17.31 13.56
CA THR A 174 -11.16 -16.64 13.36
C THR A 174 -12.18 -17.58 12.76
N VAL A 175 -11.85 -18.26 11.65
CA VAL A 175 -12.76 -19.19 10.94
C VAL A 175 -13.07 -20.45 11.75
N GLN A 176 -12.18 -20.87 12.66
CA GLN A 176 -12.46 -21.93 13.63
C GLN A 176 -13.36 -21.46 14.78
N GLY A 177 -13.50 -20.14 14.99
CA GLY A 177 -14.27 -19.55 16.09
C GLY A 177 -13.51 -19.51 17.42
N ASN A 178 -12.18 -19.62 17.42
CA ASN A 178 -11.37 -19.52 18.62
C ASN A 178 -11.00 -18.05 18.89
N VAL A 179 -11.75 -17.41 19.79
CA VAL A 179 -11.61 -15.98 20.13
C VAL A 179 -10.22 -15.66 20.69
N LEU A 180 -9.69 -16.51 21.57
CA LEU A 180 -8.42 -16.26 22.25
C LEU A 180 -7.25 -16.30 21.25
N LEU A 181 -7.16 -17.37 20.45
CA LEU A 181 -6.10 -17.49 19.45
C LEU A 181 -6.22 -16.40 18.39
N SER A 182 -7.44 -16.07 17.95
CA SER A 182 -7.67 -14.98 17.00
C SER A 182 -7.23 -13.63 17.56
N ALA A 183 -7.51 -13.34 18.85
CA ALA A 183 -7.04 -12.12 19.49
C ALA A 183 -5.50 -12.06 19.60
N ILE A 184 -4.86 -13.18 19.96
CA ILE A 184 -3.39 -13.27 20.06
C ILE A 184 -2.73 -13.02 18.70
N PHE A 185 -3.17 -13.72 17.65
CA PHE A 185 -2.58 -13.55 16.32
C PHE A 185 -2.90 -12.18 15.72
N LEU A 186 -4.09 -11.62 15.98
CA LEU A 186 -4.41 -10.26 15.57
C LEU A 186 -3.51 -9.24 16.28
N SER A 187 -3.29 -9.41 17.59
CA SER A 187 -2.39 -8.55 18.37
C SER A 187 -0.95 -8.64 17.87
N LEU A 188 -0.50 -9.83 17.48
CA LEU A 188 0.84 -10.02 16.93
C LEU A 188 0.96 -9.38 15.53
N ALA A 189 -0.06 -9.52 14.69
CA ALA A 189 -0.11 -8.88 13.37
C ALA A 189 -0.15 -7.35 13.49
N THR A 190 -0.93 -6.80 14.42
CA THR A 190 -1.00 -5.35 14.65
C THR A 190 0.29 -4.80 15.25
N TYR A 191 0.97 -5.59 16.08
CA TYR A 191 2.29 -5.23 16.60
C TYR A 191 3.34 -5.13 15.49
N GLN A 192 3.32 -6.04 14.50
CA GLN A 192 4.21 -6.02 13.34
C GLN A 192 3.86 -4.90 12.35
N SER A 193 2.57 -4.58 12.18
CA SER A 193 2.13 -3.50 11.30
C SER A 193 0.78 -2.98 11.76
N ILE A 194 0.53 -1.67 11.67
CA ILE A 194 -0.75 -1.10 12.13
C ILE A 194 -1.96 -1.53 11.27
N TYR A 195 -1.76 -1.81 9.98
CA TYR A 195 -2.86 -1.98 9.01
C TYR A 195 -3.80 -3.17 9.26
N PRO A 196 -3.32 -4.36 9.70
CA PRO A 196 -4.16 -5.46 10.19
C PRO A 196 -5.20 -5.09 11.25
N LEU A 197 -5.12 -3.92 11.90
CA LEU A 197 -6.15 -3.45 12.82
C LEU A 197 -7.54 -3.40 12.17
N THR A 198 -7.62 -3.11 10.88
CA THR A 198 -8.88 -3.12 10.11
C THR A 198 -9.57 -4.49 10.12
N LEU A 199 -8.80 -5.58 10.21
CA LEU A 199 -9.30 -6.95 10.30
C LEU A 199 -10.03 -7.24 11.62
N CYS A 200 -9.85 -6.40 12.65
CA CYS A 200 -10.61 -6.49 13.89
C CYS A 200 -12.12 -6.41 13.64
N ALA A 201 -12.57 -5.52 12.75
CA ALA A 201 -13.98 -5.38 12.41
C ALA A 201 -14.54 -6.68 11.80
N SER A 202 -13.78 -7.30 10.90
CA SER A 202 -14.16 -8.55 10.24
C SER A 202 -14.19 -9.74 11.20
N ALA A 203 -13.16 -9.87 12.03
CA ALA A 203 -13.10 -10.94 13.01
C ALA A 203 -14.20 -10.80 14.06
N LEU A 204 -14.48 -9.58 14.52
CA LEU A 204 -15.56 -9.32 15.46
C LEU A 204 -16.92 -9.69 14.87
N LEU A 205 -17.20 -9.27 13.63
CA LEU A 205 -18.43 -9.67 12.93
C LEU A 205 -18.55 -11.18 12.78
N TYR A 206 -17.46 -11.87 12.41
CA TYR A 206 -17.43 -13.32 12.31
C TYR A 206 -17.74 -14.00 13.65
N LEU A 207 -17.06 -13.57 14.73
CA LEU A 207 -17.20 -14.16 16.05
C LEU A 207 -18.57 -13.85 16.68
N MET A 208 -19.11 -12.65 16.47
CA MET A 208 -20.45 -12.28 16.93
C MET A 208 -21.53 -13.15 16.30
N GLN A 209 -21.43 -13.43 14.99
CA GLN A 209 -22.37 -14.32 14.29
C GLN A 209 -22.32 -15.76 14.80
N ARG A 210 -21.17 -16.20 15.29
CA ARG A 210 -20.96 -17.58 15.71
C ARG A 210 -21.18 -17.82 17.20
N GLN A 211 -20.91 -16.83 18.05
CA GLN A 211 -20.84 -17.03 19.51
C GLN A 211 -21.65 -16.05 20.37
N TYR A 212 -22.55 -15.20 19.82
CA TYR A 212 -23.40 -14.28 20.60
C TYR A 212 -22.64 -13.55 21.72
N ILE A 213 -21.45 -13.03 21.41
CA ILE A 213 -20.62 -12.32 22.40
C ILE A 213 -21.09 -10.85 22.45
N PRO A 214 -21.54 -10.34 23.61
CA PRO A 214 -21.82 -8.91 23.77
C PRO A 214 -20.50 -8.12 23.84
N VAL A 215 -20.32 -7.18 22.91
CA VAL A 215 -19.14 -6.30 22.87
C VAL A 215 -19.39 -5.07 23.74
N ASN A 216 -18.59 -4.88 24.77
CA ASN A 216 -18.67 -3.70 25.64
C ASN A 216 -17.63 -2.64 25.23
N PHE A 217 -18.09 -1.59 24.55
CA PHE A 217 -17.25 -0.53 23.98
C PHE A 217 -16.66 0.46 25.01
N ARG A 218 -16.92 0.30 26.31
CA ARG A 218 -16.54 1.27 27.37
C ARG A 218 -15.19 1.00 28.06
N ARG A 219 -14.36 0.06 27.60
CA ARG A 219 -13.06 -0.21 28.25
C ARG A 219 -11.97 0.76 27.76
N ALA A 220 -11.34 1.46 28.70
CA ALA A 220 -10.22 2.38 28.47
C ALA A 220 -9.00 1.73 27.77
N SER A 221 -8.89 0.39 27.83
CA SER A 221 -7.87 -0.40 27.12
C SER A 221 -7.92 -0.27 25.60
N PHE A 222 -9.06 0.17 25.02
CA PHE A 222 -9.23 0.36 23.58
C PHE A 222 -8.48 1.60 23.05
N TRP A 223 -8.21 2.59 23.89
CA TRP A 223 -7.72 3.91 23.47
C TRP A 223 -6.19 4.09 23.61
N TRP A 224 -5.49 3.17 24.26
CA TRP A 224 -4.02 3.23 24.42
C TRP A 224 -3.22 2.69 23.22
N PHE A 225 -3.88 2.30 22.13
CA PHE A 225 -3.25 1.68 20.95
C PHE A 225 -2.67 2.68 19.93
N ILE A 226 -2.96 3.99 20.06
CA ILE A 226 -2.71 4.98 18.99
C ILE A 226 -1.31 5.61 19.06
N VAL A 227 -0.60 5.54 20.19
CA VAL A 227 0.66 6.29 20.39
C VAL A 227 1.91 5.55 19.90
N GLN A 228 1.85 4.24 19.66
CA GLN A 228 3.02 3.42 19.29
C GLN A 228 3.38 3.45 17.79
N TYR A 229 2.46 3.87 16.91
CA TYR A 229 2.59 3.69 15.46
C TYR A 229 3.01 4.95 14.69
N ALA A 230 3.51 5.97 15.39
CA ALA A 230 3.89 7.25 14.79
C ALA A 230 4.90 7.10 13.64
N PHE A 231 5.83 6.15 13.71
CA PHE A 231 6.84 5.91 12.67
C PHE A 231 6.28 5.30 11.37
N ILE A 232 5.41 4.30 11.47
CA ILE A 232 4.78 3.67 10.28
C ILE A 232 3.87 4.69 9.59
N LEU A 233 3.16 5.49 10.37
CA LEU A 233 2.26 6.50 9.82
C LEU A 233 3.02 7.70 9.25
N SER A 234 4.16 8.09 9.83
CA SER A 234 4.94 9.27 9.41
C SER A 234 5.74 9.09 8.11
N VAL A 235 5.87 7.85 7.61
CA VAL A 235 6.57 7.47 6.36
C VAL A 235 7.85 8.28 6.12
N PRO A 236 8.87 8.15 7.00
CA PRO A 236 10.08 8.96 6.92
C PRO A 236 11.00 8.52 5.77
N ASP A 237 11.09 7.21 5.53
CA ASP A 237 11.89 6.61 4.47
C ASP A 237 11.07 6.56 3.16
N LEU A 238 11.55 7.23 2.11
CA LEU A 238 10.90 7.29 0.80
C LEU A 238 11.67 6.47 -0.26
N THR A 239 12.40 5.45 0.19
CA THR A 239 13.02 4.49 -0.72
C THR A 239 11.99 3.91 -1.69
N PRO A 240 12.36 3.76 -2.97
CA PRO A 240 11.47 3.24 -3.98
C PRO A 240 10.91 1.88 -3.57
N ASN A 241 9.62 1.69 -3.82
CA ASN A 241 8.91 0.44 -3.60
C ASN A 241 7.72 0.34 -4.56
N ILE A 242 6.88 -0.68 -4.44
CA ILE A 242 5.72 -0.87 -5.33
C ILE A 242 4.46 -0.10 -4.86
N GLY A 243 4.58 0.70 -3.81
CA GLY A 243 3.50 1.43 -3.18
C GLY A 243 3.30 2.84 -3.72
N LEU A 244 2.20 3.46 -3.27
CA LEU A 244 1.76 4.78 -3.73
C LEU A 244 2.51 5.96 -3.06
N PHE A 245 3.25 5.70 -1.99
CA PHE A 245 3.76 6.77 -1.12
C PHE A 245 5.11 7.32 -1.61
N TRP A 246 6.08 6.47 -1.91
CA TRP A 246 7.49 6.89 -2.04
C TRP A 246 7.72 8.07 -3.00
N TYR A 247 7.19 8.00 -4.23
CA TYR A 247 7.45 9.02 -5.25
C TYR A 247 6.61 10.28 -5.02
N PHE A 248 5.33 10.14 -4.67
CA PHE A 248 4.46 11.28 -4.41
C PHE A 248 4.99 12.15 -3.27
N PHE A 249 5.45 11.52 -2.18
CA PHE A 249 6.00 12.24 -1.04
C PHE A 249 7.44 12.74 -1.27
N ALA A 250 8.18 12.18 -2.24
CA ALA A 250 9.49 12.68 -2.62
C ALA A 250 9.41 14.03 -3.37
N GLU A 251 8.41 14.19 -4.22
CA GLU A 251 8.20 15.42 -5.02
C GLU A 251 7.37 16.49 -4.28
N MET A 252 6.73 16.14 -3.16
CA MET A 252 5.81 17.03 -2.47
C MET A 252 6.52 18.07 -1.59
N PHE A 253 6.00 19.30 -1.59
CA PHE A 253 6.43 20.34 -0.66
C PHE A 253 6.15 19.96 0.79
N GLU A 254 7.13 20.21 1.65
CA GLU A 254 7.10 19.88 3.08
C GLU A 254 5.89 20.48 3.82
N HIS A 255 5.49 21.70 3.46
CA HIS A 255 4.33 22.39 4.02
C HIS A 255 3.02 21.59 3.88
N PHE A 256 2.85 20.84 2.78
CA PHE A 256 1.64 20.04 2.53
C PHE A 256 1.77 18.58 2.96
N ARG A 257 2.98 18.16 3.38
CA ARG A 257 3.29 16.75 3.65
C ARG A 257 2.33 16.12 4.65
N LEU A 258 2.08 16.80 5.77
CA LEU A 258 1.21 16.26 6.83
C LEU A 258 -0.23 16.06 6.35
N PHE A 259 -0.77 16.99 5.57
CA PHE A 259 -2.13 16.89 5.04
C PHE A 259 -2.29 15.66 4.14
N PHE A 260 -1.41 15.51 3.14
CA PHE A 260 -1.50 14.38 2.22
C PHE A 260 -1.15 13.05 2.90
N LEU A 261 -0.27 13.05 3.90
CA LEU A 261 0.02 11.88 4.71
C LEU A 261 -1.24 11.38 5.42
N CYS A 262 -1.98 12.28 6.07
CA CYS A 262 -3.27 11.94 6.68
C CYS A 262 -4.27 11.42 5.64
N VAL A 263 -4.37 12.06 4.47
CA VAL A 263 -5.28 11.65 3.38
C VAL A 263 -4.91 10.26 2.84
N PHE A 264 -3.62 9.95 2.66
CA PHE A 264 -3.22 8.64 2.15
C PHE A 264 -3.47 7.55 3.19
N GLN A 265 -3.11 7.78 4.46
CA GLN A 265 -3.29 6.80 5.54
C GLN A 265 -4.77 6.53 5.85
N ILE A 266 -5.64 7.54 5.76
CA ILE A 266 -7.08 7.34 6.06
C ILE A 266 -7.73 6.37 5.08
N ASN A 267 -7.24 6.24 3.84
CA ASN A 267 -7.83 5.34 2.84
C ASN A 267 -7.89 3.89 3.33
N VAL A 268 -6.85 3.40 4.02
CA VAL A 268 -6.85 2.02 4.54
C VAL A 268 -7.99 1.80 5.55
N PHE A 269 -8.25 2.80 6.40
CA PHE A 269 -9.24 2.70 7.47
C PHE A 269 -10.66 3.07 7.00
N PHE A 270 -10.77 4.02 6.08
CA PHE A 270 -12.05 4.57 5.61
C PHE A 270 -12.95 3.50 4.99
N TYR A 271 -12.39 2.61 4.16
CA TYR A 271 -13.17 1.54 3.52
C TYR A 271 -13.67 0.48 4.51
N THR A 272 -13.09 0.38 5.71
CA THR A 272 -13.45 -0.64 6.69
C THR A 272 -14.91 -0.53 7.12
N ILE A 273 -15.41 0.68 7.38
CA ILE A 273 -16.78 0.92 7.86
C ILE A 273 -17.85 0.53 6.83
N PRO A 274 -17.87 1.09 5.60
CA PRO A 274 -18.90 0.78 4.61
C PRO A 274 -18.84 -0.71 4.19
N LEU A 275 -17.65 -1.29 4.05
CA LEU A 275 -17.52 -2.71 3.74
C LEU A 275 -18.07 -3.59 4.88
N SER A 276 -17.82 -3.24 6.13
CA SER A 276 -18.33 -3.99 7.30
C SER A 276 -19.86 -3.95 7.38
N ILE A 277 -20.48 -2.82 7.05
CA ILE A 277 -21.95 -2.69 7.00
C ILE A 277 -22.52 -3.54 5.85
N LYS A 278 -21.93 -3.44 4.66
CA LYS A 278 -22.45 -4.11 3.45
C LYS A 278 -22.25 -5.62 3.49
N LEU A 279 -21.10 -6.08 3.98
CA LEU A 279 -20.70 -7.50 4.00
C LEU A 279 -20.88 -8.15 5.37
N LYS A 280 -21.72 -7.58 6.23
CA LYS A 280 -21.94 -8.07 7.59
C LYS A 280 -22.21 -9.57 7.65
N GLU A 281 -22.99 -10.12 6.71
CA GLU A 281 -23.39 -11.54 6.65
C GLU A 281 -22.30 -12.48 6.09
N HIS A 282 -21.27 -11.90 5.46
CA HIS A 282 -20.20 -12.60 4.75
C HIS A 282 -18.80 -12.17 5.23
N PRO A 283 -18.47 -12.39 6.51
CA PRO A 283 -17.23 -11.93 7.13
C PRO A 283 -15.94 -12.45 6.48
N VAL A 284 -15.95 -13.65 5.87
CA VAL A 284 -14.76 -14.18 5.17
C VAL A 284 -14.48 -13.44 3.87
N PHE A 285 -15.52 -12.99 3.16
CA PHE A 285 -15.35 -12.12 1.99
C PHE A 285 -14.87 -10.73 2.41
N LEU A 286 -15.34 -10.23 3.57
CA LEU A 286 -14.85 -8.99 4.15
C LEU A 286 -13.36 -9.04 4.51
N ILE A 287 -12.87 -10.15 5.10
CA ILE A 287 -11.43 -10.37 5.34
C ILE A 287 -10.64 -10.28 4.03
N PHE A 288 -11.11 -10.96 2.97
CA PHE A 288 -10.48 -10.90 1.65
C PHE A 288 -10.40 -9.46 1.11
N MET A 289 -11.49 -8.70 1.18
CA MET A 289 -11.53 -7.29 0.74
C MET A 289 -10.58 -6.42 1.57
N GLN A 290 -10.52 -6.61 2.89
CA GLN A 290 -9.63 -5.83 3.75
C GLN A 290 -8.15 -6.17 3.53
N LEU A 291 -7.79 -7.43 3.32
CA LEU A 291 -6.42 -7.81 2.95
C LEU A 291 -5.98 -7.14 1.65
N ALA A 292 -6.89 -7.06 0.66
CA ALA A 292 -6.59 -6.39 -0.60
C ALA A 292 -6.43 -4.87 -0.41
N VAL A 293 -7.33 -4.21 0.35
CA VAL A 293 -7.21 -2.78 0.67
C VAL A 293 -5.93 -2.48 1.43
N ILE A 294 -5.55 -3.31 2.41
CA ILE A 294 -4.27 -3.18 3.11
C ILE A 294 -3.11 -3.27 2.11
N SER A 295 -3.12 -4.26 1.23
CA SER A 295 -2.01 -4.49 0.28
C SER A 295 -1.82 -3.33 -0.72
N ILE A 296 -2.92 -2.69 -1.13
CA ILE A 296 -2.91 -1.56 -2.09
C ILE A 296 -2.47 -0.25 -1.42
N PHE A 297 -2.96 0.03 -0.20
CA PHE A 297 -2.79 1.35 0.44
C PHE A 297 -1.79 1.36 1.61
N LYS A 298 -1.12 0.24 1.90
CA LYS A 298 0.00 0.19 2.86
C LYS A 298 1.14 1.09 2.39
N SER A 299 1.84 1.75 3.32
CA SER A 299 2.92 2.71 2.99
C SER A 299 4.19 2.05 2.43
N TYR A 300 4.49 0.82 2.87
CA TYR A 300 5.63 0.03 2.37
C TYR A 300 5.14 -1.36 1.93
N PRO A 301 4.38 -1.45 0.83
CA PRO A 301 3.90 -2.73 0.33
C PRO A 301 5.02 -3.47 -0.39
N THR A 302 5.01 -4.78 -0.27
CA THR A 302 5.91 -5.70 -1.00
C THR A 302 5.08 -6.68 -1.81
N VAL A 303 5.67 -7.31 -2.82
CA VAL A 303 4.95 -8.33 -3.61
C VAL A 303 4.43 -9.49 -2.75
N GLY A 304 5.07 -9.76 -1.60
CA GLY A 304 4.64 -10.74 -0.62
C GLY A 304 3.30 -10.40 0.05
N ASP A 305 3.02 -9.11 0.29
CA ASP A 305 1.74 -8.66 0.86
C ASP A 305 0.60 -8.93 -0.13
N ILE A 306 0.84 -8.62 -1.41
CA ILE A 306 -0.11 -8.82 -2.52
C ILE A 306 -0.38 -10.31 -2.73
N ALA A 307 0.66 -11.13 -2.62
CA ALA A 307 0.54 -12.58 -2.81
C ALA A 307 -0.43 -13.24 -1.82
N LEU A 308 -0.54 -12.71 -0.59
CA LEU A 308 -1.43 -13.26 0.43
C LEU A 308 -2.90 -13.13 0.04
N TYR A 309 -3.36 -11.96 -0.39
CA TYR A 309 -4.77 -11.81 -0.80
C TYR A 309 -5.04 -12.49 -2.16
N MET A 310 -4.06 -12.49 -3.07
CA MET A 310 -4.16 -13.21 -4.36
C MET A 310 -4.33 -14.72 -4.16
N ALA A 311 -3.79 -15.28 -3.08
CA ALA A 311 -4.00 -16.69 -2.74
C ALA A 311 -5.46 -17.05 -2.44
N PHE A 312 -6.30 -16.07 -2.06
CA PHE A 312 -7.73 -16.29 -1.82
C PHE A 312 -8.58 -16.27 -3.10
N LEU A 313 -8.06 -15.83 -4.26
CA LEU A 313 -8.85 -15.77 -5.51
C LEU A 313 -9.54 -17.11 -5.85
N PRO A 314 -8.89 -18.29 -5.72
CA PRO A 314 -9.55 -19.57 -6.00
C PRO A 314 -10.73 -19.89 -5.09
N VAL A 315 -10.83 -19.29 -3.89
CA VAL A 315 -12.01 -19.42 -3.00
C VAL A 315 -13.26 -18.87 -3.69
N TRP A 316 -13.07 -17.86 -4.52
CA TRP A 316 -14.12 -17.12 -5.21
C TRP A 316 -14.34 -17.59 -6.65
N SER A 317 -13.92 -18.80 -7.00
CA SER A 317 -14.01 -19.33 -8.39
C SER A 317 -15.43 -19.33 -8.97
N HIS A 318 -16.44 -19.49 -8.12
CA HIS A 318 -17.86 -19.42 -8.47
C HIS A 318 -18.31 -18.01 -8.89
N LEU A 319 -17.53 -16.96 -8.61
CA LEU A 319 -17.79 -15.59 -9.08
C LEU A 319 -17.27 -15.34 -10.49
N HIS A 320 -16.44 -16.23 -11.06
CA HIS A 320 -15.79 -16.00 -12.36
C HIS A 320 -16.79 -15.77 -13.50
N ARG A 321 -18.00 -16.33 -13.42
CA ARG A 321 -19.08 -16.09 -14.41
C ARG A 321 -19.56 -14.64 -14.44
N PHE A 322 -19.35 -13.87 -13.36
CA PHE A 322 -19.80 -12.49 -13.22
C PHE A 322 -18.67 -11.46 -13.35
N LEU A 323 -17.42 -11.90 -13.46
CA LEU A 323 -16.27 -11.00 -13.67
C LEU A 323 -16.32 -10.44 -15.09
N ARG A 324 -16.21 -9.13 -15.24
CA ARG A 324 -16.31 -8.45 -16.54
C ARG A 324 -14.94 -8.19 -17.16
N ASN A 325 -13.96 -7.78 -16.34
CA ASN A 325 -12.71 -7.22 -16.82
C ASN A 325 -11.49 -8.11 -16.50
N ILE A 326 -11.71 -9.34 -16.05
CA ILE A 326 -10.65 -10.23 -15.55
C ILE A 326 -9.52 -10.46 -16.56
N PHE A 327 -9.83 -10.64 -17.85
CA PHE A 327 -8.80 -10.85 -18.88
C PHE A 327 -7.86 -9.65 -19.00
N LEU A 328 -8.43 -8.45 -19.11
CA LEU A 328 -7.67 -7.20 -19.21
C LEU A 328 -6.83 -6.97 -17.95
N VAL A 329 -7.45 -7.14 -16.77
CA VAL A 329 -6.77 -6.94 -15.49
C VAL A 329 -5.60 -7.92 -15.31
N CYS A 330 -5.78 -9.20 -15.67
CA CYS A 330 -4.70 -10.19 -15.64
C CYS A 330 -3.55 -9.82 -16.58
N CYS A 331 -3.85 -9.37 -17.81
CA CYS A 331 -2.82 -8.95 -18.76
C CYS A 331 -2.02 -7.75 -18.23
N VAL A 332 -2.69 -6.75 -17.66
CA VAL A 332 -2.04 -5.58 -17.08
C VAL A 332 -1.16 -5.98 -15.90
N LEU A 333 -1.66 -6.80 -14.96
CA LEU A 333 -0.87 -7.26 -13.81
C LEU A 333 0.38 -8.04 -14.24
N LEU A 334 0.26 -8.95 -15.22
CA LEU A 334 1.39 -9.71 -15.75
C LEU A 334 2.42 -8.80 -16.45
N THR A 335 1.93 -7.84 -17.24
CA THR A 335 2.80 -6.89 -17.95
C THR A 335 3.55 -5.99 -16.96
N CYS A 336 2.86 -5.43 -15.96
CA CYS A 336 3.50 -4.64 -14.90
C CYS A 336 4.54 -5.46 -14.13
N SER A 337 4.21 -6.71 -13.79
CA SER A 337 5.12 -7.61 -13.07
C SER A 337 6.41 -7.89 -13.85
N ALA A 338 6.30 -8.03 -15.18
CA ALA A 338 7.46 -8.21 -16.06
C ALA A 338 8.26 -6.92 -16.24
N LEU A 339 7.59 -5.76 -16.28
CA LEU A 339 8.22 -4.46 -16.49
C LEU A 339 8.92 -3.89 -15.25
N PHE A 340 8.54 -4.28 -14.03
CA PHE A 340 9.20 -3.83 -12.80
C PHE A 340 10.74 -3.97 -12.84
N PRO A 341 11.31 -5.18 -13.02
CA PRO A 341 12.76 -5.34 -13.01
C PRO A 341 13.45 -4.65 -14.19
N VAL A 342 12.76 -4.51 -15.33
CA VAL A 342 13.27 -3.84 -16.53
C VAL A 342 13.39 -2.34 -16.30
N LEU A 343 12.32 -1.70 -15.83
CA LEU A 343 12.30 -0.26 -15.58
C LEU A 343 13.20 0.12 -14.40
N TRP A 344 13.29 -0.73 -13.38
CA TRP A 344 14.28 -0.58 -12.31
C TRP A 344 15.71 -0.58 -12.87
N HIS A 345 16.02 -1.55 -13.75
CA HIS A 345 17.35 -1.64 -14.34
C HIS A 345 17.70 -0.44 -15.23
N LEU A 346 16.75 -0.01 -16.07
CA LEU A 346 16.92 1.15 -16.93
C LEU A 346 17.15 2.44 -16.15
N TRP A 347 16.49 2.57 -14.99
CA TRP A 347 16.65 3.72 -14.13
C TRP A 347 17.96 3.70 -13.34
N ILE A 348 18.24 2.64 -12.59
CA ILE A 348 19.36 2.61 -11.65
C ILE A 348 20.71 2.32 -12.32
N TYR A 349 20.74 1.40 -13.29
CA TYR A 349 22.01 0.91 -13.85
C TYR A 349 22.28 1.48 -15.24
N ALA A 350 21.29 1.52 -16.12
CA ALA A 350 21.49 2.01 -17.48
C ALA A 350 21.46 3.55 -17.57
N GLY A 351 20.82 4.23 -16.60
CA GLY A 351 20.65 5.68 -16.60
C GLY A 351 19.83 6.23 -17.77
N SER A 352 19.11 5.37 -18.50
CA SER A 352 18.36 5.73 -19.71
C SER A 352 16.88 6.03 -19.42
N ALA A 353 16.42 5.83 -18.19
CA ALA A 353 15.08 6.16 -17.73
C ALA A 353 15.15 6.90 -16.39
N ASN A 354 14.18 7.77 -16.11
CA ASN A 354 14.04 8.43 -14.80
C ASN A 354 13.08 7.64 -13.87
N SER A 355 13.09 7.97 -12.58
CA SER A 355 12.21 7.47 -11.53
C SER A 355 10.72 7.48 -11.91
N ASN A 356 10.30 8.46 -12.68
CA ASN A 356 8.92 8.62 -13.17
C ASN A 356 8.41 7.38 -13.92
N PHE A 357 9.26 6.73 -14.72
CA PHE A 357 8.87 5.54 -15.48
C PHE A 357 8.58 4.36 -14.55
N TYR A 358 9.45 4.16 -13.55
CA TYR A 358 9.24 3.13 -12.54
C TYR A 358 7.99 3.43 -11.69
N TYR A 359 7.78 4.69 -11.30
CA TYR A 359 6.57 5.06 -10.56
C TYR A 359 5.29 4.89 -11.40
N ALA A 360 5.30 5.25 -12.68
CA ALA A 360 4.16 5.09 -13.56
C ALA A 360 3.71 3.61 -13.66
N ILE A 361 4.66 2.67 -13.74
CA ILE A 361 4.30 1.24 -13.75
C ILE A 361 3.75 0.77 -12.40
N THR A 362 4.26 1.32 -11.27
CA THR A 362 3.70 1.03 -9.94
C THR A 362 2.28 1.55 -9.79
N LEU A 363 1.96 2.73 -10.33
CA LEU A 363 0.61 3.28 -10.35
C LEU A 363 -0.32 2.39 -11.19
N LEU A 364 0.09 2.00 -12.40
CA LEU A 364 -0.69 1.12 -13.26
C LEU A 364 -0.96 -0.23 -12.59
N PHE A 365 0.05 -0.79 -11.92
CA PHE A 365 -0.10 -2.03 -11.16
C PHE A 365 -1.11 -1.90 -10.00
N ASN A 366 -1.06 -0.81 -9.24
CA ASN A 366 -2.04 -0.55 -8.16
C ASN A 366 -3.45 -0.31 -8.71
N VAL A 367 -3.60 0.40 -9.83
CA VAL A 367 -4.90 0.56 -10.52
C VAL A 367 -5.44 -0.80 -10.95
N ALA A 368 -4.62 -1.68 -11.52
CA ALA A 368 -5.03 -3.02 -11.90
C ALA A 368 -5.48 -3.86 -10.69
N GLN A 369 -4.81 -3.72 -9.53
CA GLN A 369 -5.26 -4.35 -8.28
C GLN A 369 -6.61 -3.81 -7.81
N ILE A 370 -6.83 -2.50 -7.86
CA ILE A 370 -8.12 -1.87 -7.51
C ILE A 370 -9.24 -2.37 -8.44
N LEU A 371 -8.97 -2.44 -9.74
CA LEU A 371 -9.92 -2.95 -10.73
C LEU A 371 -10.25 -4.43 -10.47
N LEU A 372 -9.25 -5.26 -10.13
CA LEU A 372 -9.45 -6.65 -9.76
C LEU A 372 -10.41 -6.77 -8.57
N VAL A 373 -10.08 -6.08 -7.48
CA VAL A 373 -10.83 -6.14 -6.22
C VAL A 373 -12.25 -5.59 -6.39
N SER A 374 -12.42 -4.54 -7.17
CA SER A 374 -13.73 -3.97 -7.50
C SER A 374 -14.57 -4.91 -8.36
N ASP A 375 -13.98 -5.61 -9.34
CA ASP A 375 -14.69 -6.59 -10.17
C ASP A 375 -15.15 -7.78 -9.33
N TYR A 376 -14.31 -8.29 -8.41
CA TYR A 376 -14.71 -9.32 -7.45
C TYR A 376 -15.82 -8.85 -6.50
N PHE A 377 -15.77 -7.61 -6.01
CA PHE A 377 -16.83 -7.04 -5.18
C PHE A 377 -18.16 -6.92 -5.93
N TYR A 378 -18.12 -6.40 -7.15
CA TYR A 378 -19.29 -6.30 -8.02
C TYR A 378 -19.88 -7.69 -8.34
N ALA A 379 -19.04 -8.64 -8.73
CA ALA A 379 -19.43 -10.03 -9.01
C ALA A 379 -20.08 -10.70 -7.80
N PHE A 380 -19.55 -10.46 -6.60
CA PHE A 380 -20.12 -10.97 -5.36
C PHE A 380 -21.52 -10.40 -5.10
N LEU A 381 -21.68 -9.07 -5.18
CA LEU A 381 -22.98 -8.41 -4.98
C LEU A 381 -24.02 -8.86 -6.01
N ARG A 382 -23.62 -8.98 -7.26
CA ARG A 382 -24.48 -9.45 -8.35
C ARG A 382 -24.96 -10.88 -8.11
N ARG A 383 -24.05 -11.77 -7.69
CA ARG A 383 -24.42 -13.14 -7.34
C ARG A 383 -25.41 -13.20 -6.17
N GLU A 384 -25.15 -12.46 -5.09
CA GLU A 384 -26.05 -12.43 -3.93
C GLU A 384 -27.44 -11.89 -4.32
N HIS A 385 -27.50 -10.89 -5.20
CA HIS A 385 -28.76 -10.40 -5.73
C HIS A 385 -29.52 -11.51 -6.49
N HIS A 386 -28.85 -12.24 -7.39
CA HIS A 386 -29.49 -13.35 -8.11
C HIS A 386 -29.95 -14.48 -7.18
N LEU A 387 -29.22 -14.78 -6.11
CA LEU A 387 -29.63 -15.80 -5.14
C LEU A 387 -30.90 -15.42 -4.37
N CYS A 388 -31.14 -14.13 -4.13
CA CYS A 388 -32.33 -13.65 -3.43
C CYS A 388 -33.54 -13.44 -4.34
N TYR A 389 -33.32 -12.96 -5.57
CA TYR A 389 -34.41 -12.49 -6.46
C TYR A 389 -34.66 -13.35 -7.70
N GLY A 390 -33.78 -14.33 -8.00
CA GLY A 390 -33.86 -15.13 -9.21
C GLY A 390 -32.93 -14.62 -10.33
N LEU A 391 -32.70 -15.47 -11.34
CA LEU A 391 -31.97 -15.10 -12.56
C LEU A 391 -32.82 -14.28 -13.53
N TYR A 392 -34.11 -14.62 -13.61
CA TYR A 392 -35.10 -13.96 -14.46
C TYR A 392 -36.04 -13.14 -13.57
N LEU A 393 -35.86 -11.83 -13.52
CA LEU A 393 -36.80 -10.96 -12.84
C LEU A 393 -38.09 -10.91 -13.65
N LYS A 394 -39.21 -11.35 -13.09
CA LYS A 394 -40.52 -11.12 -13.70
C LYS A 394 -40.97 -9.70 -13.36
N ARG A 395 -41.23 -8.87 -14.37
CA ARG A 395 -41.91 -7.58 -14.18
C ARG A 395 -43.30 -7.83 -13.59
N LYS A 396 -43.92 -6.82 -12.97
CA LYS A 396 -45.31 -6.91 -12.45
C LYS A 396 -46.33 -7.35 -13.53
N ASP A 397 -46.00 -7.20 -14.81
CA ASP A 397 -46.82 -7.59 -15.96
C ASP A 397 -46.49 -8.98 -16.53
N GLY A 398 -45.60 -9.75 -15.89
CA GLY A 398 -45.26 -11.12 -16.31
C GLY A 398 -44.21 -11.25 -17.43
N SER A 399 -43.71 -10.15 -17.98
CA SER A 399 -42.60 -10.14 -18.94
C SER A 399 -41.23 -10.29 -18.24
N GLU A 400 -40.30 -11.03 -18.85
CA GLU A 400 -38.91 -11.15 -18.37
C GLU A 400 -38.21 -9.79 -18.43
N ALA A 401 -37.65 -9.35 -17.30
CA ALA A 401 -36.79 -8.18 -17.21
C ALA A 401 -35.33 -8.66 -17.15
N THR A 402 -34.60 -8.47 -18.24
CA THR A 402 -33.14 -8.52 -18.21
C THR A 402 -32.64 -7.32 -17.41
N LEU A 403 -31.86 -7.58 -16.36
CA LEU A 403 -31.09 -6.56 -15.65
C LEU A 403 -30.10 -5.92 -16.63
N ASP A 404 -30.52 -4.83 -17.26
CA ASP A 404 -29.60 -3.93 -17.93
C ASP A 404 -28.71 -3.30 -16.85
N SER A 405 -27.41 -3.27 -17.11
CA SER A 405 -26.35 -2.87 -16.18
C SER A 405 -26.46 -1.44 -15.61
N SER A 406 -27.50 -0.69 -15.99
CA SER A 406 -27.81 0.69 -15.60
C SER A 406 -28.80 0.80 -14.43
N GLU A 407 -29.65 -0.20 -14.15
CA GLU A 407 -30.76 -0.04 -13.18
C GLU A 407 -30.38 -0.29 -11.71
N SER A 408 -29.21 -0.86 -11.41
CA SER A 408 -28.76 -1.06 -10.02
C SER A 408 -28.49 0.23 -9.25
N PHE A 409 -28.49 1.40 -9.91
CA PHE A 409 -28.33 2.70 -9.26
C PHE A 409 -29.63 3.29 -8.68
N HIS A 410 -30.81 2.82 -9.09
CA HIS A 410 -32.07 3.52 -8.76
C HIS A 410 -32.93 2.88 -7.65
N MET A 411 -32.59 1.69 -7.15
CA MET A 411 -33.48 0.96 -6.22
C MET A 411 -33.29 1.30 -4.73
N ALA A 412 -32.47 2.31 -4.38
CA ALA A 412 -32.24 2.74 -2.99
C ALA A 412 -33.13 3.89 -2.50
N THR A 413 -34.07 4.40 -3.31
CA THR A 413 -34.94 5.50 -2.89
C THR A 413 -36.33 5.39 -3.52
N SER A 414 -37.37 5.40 -2.69
CA SER A 414 -38.77 5.54 -3.10
C SER A 414 -39.38 6.82 -2.47
N PRO A 415 -40.51 7.37 -2.96
CA PRO A 415 -41.03 7.38 -4.33
C PRO A 415 -41.02 8.79 -4.96
N SER A 416 -41.18 8.79 -6.28
CA SER A 416 -41.32 9.92 -7.20
C SER A 416 -42.17 11.10 -6.74
N ARG A 417 -41.59 12.32 -6.80
CA ARG A 417 -42.33 13.58 -6.95
C ARG A 417 -42.03 14.16 -8.33
N ALA A 418 -43.09 14.55 -9.03
CA ALA A 418 -43.12 14.95 -10.43
C ALA A 418 -42.12 16.07 -10.79
N SER A 419 -41.63 16.00 -12.03
CA SER A 419 -40.66 16.90 -12.63
C SER A 419 -41.16 18.35 -12.64
N ARG A 420 -40.36 19.27 -12.08
CA ARG A 420 -40.26 20.62 -12.62
C ARG A 420 -38.93 20.69 -13.36
N ARG A 421 -39.03 20.86 -14.68
CA ARG A 421 -37.92 21.24 -15.55
C ARG A 421 -37.21 22.44 -14.93
N GLY A 422 -35.94 22.24 -14.61
CA GLY A 422 -34.93 23.25 -14.39
C GLY A 422 -33.63 22.62 -14.83
N ASP A 423 -33.06 23.13 -15.91
CA ASP A 423 -31.83 22.63 -16.52
C ASP A 423 -30.69 22.66 -15.51
N MET A 424 -30.04 21.52 -15.29
CA MET A 424 -28.76 21.42 -14.60
C MET A 424 -27.92 20.38 -15.33
N THR A 425 -26.97 20.88 -16.10
CA THR A 425 -25.85 20.11 -16.66
C THR A 425 -24.82 19.85 -15.55
N SER A 426 -24.14 18.72 -15.68
CA SER A 426 -23.03 18.20 -14.88
C SER A 426 -22.01 19.24 -14.39
N SER A 427 -21.64 19.17 -13.09
CA SER A 427 -20.40 19.75 -12.47
C SER A 427 -19.15 19.27 -13.25
N PRO A 428 -17.86 19.74 -13.11
CA PRO A 428 -17.15 20.27 -11.91
C PRO A 428 -15.73 20.97 -12.10
N GLY A 429 -15.31 21.93 -11.27
CA GLY A 429 -13.95 22.52 -11.41
C GLY A 429 -13.82 23.38 -12.67
N ARG A 430 -12.82 24.27 -12.75
CA ARG A 430 -12.71 25.18 -13.91
C ARG A 430 -12.26 24.41 -15.13
N ASP A 431 -13.22 23.92 -15.91
CA ASP A 431 -13.01 23.55 -17.30
C ASP A 431 -12.73 24.84 -18.09
N LEU A 432 -11.60 24.91 -18.80
CA LEU A 432 -11.32 26.00 -19.74
C LEU A 432 -12.36 25.93 -20.87
N PRO A 433 -13.20 26.97 -21.06
CA PRO A 433 -14.24 26.95 -22.10
C PRO A 433 -13.60 26.99 -23.51
N PRO A 434 -14.34 26.62 -24.57
CA PRO A 434 -13.83 26.67 -25.93
C PRO A 434 -13.61 28.13 -26.32
N PHE A 435 -12.34 28.55 -26.33
CA PHE A 435 -11.80 29.82 -26.83
C PHE A 435 -12.77 31.01 -26.75
N GLU A 436 -12.84 31.63 -25.58
CA GLU A 436 -13.32 33.00 -25.50
C GLU A 436 -12.22 33.92 -26.03
N ASP A 437 -12.52 34.72 -27.05
CA ASP A 437 -11.64 35.76 -27.60
C ASP A 437 -11.23 36.82 -26.55
N GLU A 438 -11.66 36.68 -25.29
CA GLU A 438 -11.33 37.54 -24.16
C GLU A 438 -9.95 37.27 -23.56
N ASP A 439 -9.55 36.01 -23.42
CA ASP A 439 -8.25 35.64 -22.82
C ASP A 439 -7.07 35.84 -23.78
N TYR A 440 -7.34 35.96 -25.08
CA TYR A 440 -6.33 36.19 -26.13
C TYR A 440 -6.34 37.62 -26.67
N ARG A 441 -7.02 38.57 -26.00
CA ARG A 441 -6.94 39.98 -26.37
C ARG A 441 -5.53 40.49 -26.15
N ALA A 442 -4.95 41.11 -27.17
CA ALA A 442 -3.68 41.81 -27.00
C ALA A 442 -3.85 42.93 -25.97
N ILE A 443 -2.98 42.97 -24.98
CA ILE A 443 -2.88 44.01 -23.97
C ILE A 443 -1.51 44.67 -24.18
N PRO A 444 -1.41 45.71 -25.04
CA PRO A 444 -0.12 46.27 -25.44
C PRO A 444 0.78 46.75 -24.29
N ALA A 445 0.18 47.07 -23.13
CA ALA A 445 0.90 47.47 -21.93
C ALA A 445 1.57 46.31 -21.17
N LEU A 446 1.16 45.06 -21.40
CA LEU A 446 1.71 43.84 -20.79
C LEU A 446 2.44 42.96 -21.80
N ASP A 447 2.10 43.09 -23.09
CA ASP A 447 2.67 42.29 -24.18
C ASP A 447 4.02 42.83 -24.68
N GLN A 448 4.53 43.90 -24.06
CA GLN A 448 5.86 44.45 -24.33
C GLN A 448 6.71 44.36 -23.07
N TYR A 449 7.96 43.95 -23.23
CA TYR A 449 8.91 44.00 -22.13
C TYR A 449 9.14 45.45 -21.70
N GLU A 450 9.19 45.66 -20.39
CA GLU A 450 9.55 46.95 -19.82
C GLU A 450 11.03 47.24 -20.12
N ALA A 451 11.31 48.50 -20.42
CA ALA A 451 12.65 48.99 -20.74
C ALA A 451 13.60 48.89 -19.54
N GLU A 452 13.06 48.93 -18.33
CA GLU A 452 13.83 48.87 -17.09
C GLU A 452 14.42 47.46 -16.89
N GLY A 453 15.75 47.36 -16.84
CA GLY A 453 16.48 46.10 -16.67
C GLY A 453 16.80 45.35 -17.97
N LEU A 454 16.39 45.87 -19.14
CA LEU A 454 16.88 45.41 -20.44
C LEU A 454 18.10 46.22 -20.89
N ASP A 455 19.00 45.54 -21.57
CA ASP A 455 20.11 46.18 -22.27
C ASP A 455 19.57 46.75 -23.59
N LEU A 456 19.32 48.06 -23.62
CA LEU A 456 18.63 48.76 -24.72
C LEU A 456 19.58 49.39 -25.73
N ASP A 457 20.88 49.39 -25.43
CA ASP A 457 21.91 49.87 -26.32
C ASP A 457 22.39 48.70 -27.20
N ASP A 458 22.55 48.92 -28.51
CA ASP A 458 23.15 47.94 -29.44
C ASP A 458 24.68 47.82 -29.18
N GLU A 459 25.09 47.62 -27.93
CA GLU A 459 26.48 47.28 -27.60
C GLU A 459 26.76 45.84 -28.04
N ASP A 460 27.85 45.64 -28.79
CA ASP A 460 28.32 44.34 -29.23
C ASP A 460 28.73 43.48 -28.01
N LEU A 461 27.76 42.78 -27.42
CA LEU A 461 28.00 41.83 -26.34
C LEU A 461 28.89 40.70 -26.86
N SER A 462 30.10 40.60 -26.30
CA SER A 462 31.04 39.56 -26.69
C SER A 462 30.53 38.18 -26.27
N GLU A 463 30.39 37.27 -27.23
CA GLU A 463 30.08 35.88 -26.92
C GLU A 463 31.15 35.24 -26.03
N LEU A 464 30.73 34.28 -25.21
CA LEU A 464 31.62 33.60 -24.27
C LEU A 464 32.70 32.82 -25.05
N SER A 465 33.96 33.21 -24.89
CA SER A 465 35.07 32.50 -25.55
C SER A 465 35.12 31.02 -25.13
N PRO A 466 35.61 30.10 -25.99
CA PRO A 466 35.66 28.68 -25.66
C PRO A 466 36.42 28.36 -24.37
N SER A 467 37.45 29.14 -24.05
CA SER A 467 38.21 29.01 -22.79
C SER A 467 37.41 29.49 -21.58
N ALA A 468 36.70 30.62 -21.69
CA ALA A 468 35.82 31.11 -20.63
C ALA A 468 34.65 30.16 -20.37
N ARG A 469 34.10 29.56 -21.43
CA ARG A 469 33.06 28.53 -21.34
C ARG A 469 33.57 27.29 -20.62
N ALA A 470 34.75 26.78 -21.00
CA ALA A 470 35.35 25.62 -20.34
C ALA A 470 35.61 25.88 -18.85
N ALA A 471 36.09 27.08 -18.49
CA ALA A 471 36.30 27.47 -17.10
C ALA A 471 34.99 27.54 -16.30
N ALA A 472 33.92 28.08 -16.88
CA ALA A 472 32.60 28.13 -16.26
C ALA A 472 32.01 26.72 -16.06
N GLU A 473 32.14 25.83 -17.05
CA GLU A 473 31.70 24.44 -16.94
C GLU A 473 32.49 23.67 -15.88
N GLU A 474 33.79 23.92 -15.75
CA GLU A 474 34.62 23.30 -14.72
C GLU A 474 34.27 23.78 -13.31
N ALA A 475 33.94 25.08 -13.15
CA ALA A 475 33.42 25.61 -11.89
C ALA A 475 32.08 24.99 -11.50
N MET A 476 31.16 24.80 -12.46
CA MET A 476 29.89 24.11 -12.22
C MET A 476 30.12 22.64 -11.84
N ARG A 477 31.00 21.91 -12.53
CA ARG A 477 31.34 20.52 -12.20
C ARG A 477 32.03 20.37 -10.85
N ARG A 478 32.82 21.36 -10.41
CA ARG A 478 33.41 21.39 -9.06
C ARG A 478 32.34 21.57 -7.99
N ARG A 479 31.40 22.50 -8.20
CA ARG A 479 30.24 22.71 -7.31
C ARG A 479 29.38 21.45 -7.21
N ASP A 480 29.18 20.74 -8.31
CA ASP A 480 28.37 19.52 -8.36
C ASP A 480 29.10 18.29 -7.76
N ARG A 481 30.41 18.37 -7.52
CA ARG A 481 31.24 17.30 -6.93
C ARG A 481 31.36 17.34 -5.41
N GLU A 482 30.99 18.43 -4.73
CA GLU A 482 30.95 18.46 -3.27
C GLU A 482 29.78 17.60 -2.75
N PRO A 483 30.04 16.48 -2.05
CA PRO A 483 28.98 15.57 -1.62
C PRO A 483 28.31 16.14 -0.37
N GLY A 484 27.17 16.84 -0.54
CA GLY A 484 26.47 17.41 0.61
C GLY A 484 25.20 18.21 0.36
N ALA A 485 24.57 18.14 -0.81
CA ALA A 485 23.24 18.75 -1.00
C ALA A 485 22.43 17.97 -2.05
N SER A 486 21.49 17.17 -1.57
CA SER A 486 20.40 16.63 -2.38
C SER A 486 19.63 17.76 -3.08
N GLY A 487 19.61 17.77 -4.41
CA GLY A 487 18.42 18.05 -5.23
C GLY A 487 17.52 19.24 -4.90
N ARG A 488 18.05 20.38 -4.44
CA ARG A 488 17.30 21.65 -4.41
C ARG A 488 18.19 22.80 -4.88
N LEU A 489 17.65 23.62 -5.79
CA LEU A 489 18.15 24.97 -6.06
C LEU A 489 18.44 25.66 -4.72
N ARG A 490 19.68 26.10 -4.50
CA ARG A 490 20.03 26.90 -3.32
C ARG A 490 19.09 28.11 -3.28
N ARG A 491 18.39 28.29 -2.16
CA ARG A 491 17.80 29.60 -1.81
C ARG A 491 18.95 30.60 -1.77
N GLY A 492 18.99 31.51 -2.73
CA GLY A 492 20.02 32.53 -2.82
C GLY A 492 20.24 33.10 -4.22
N LEU A 493 19.44 32.71 -5.22
CA LEU A 493 19.58 33.20 -6.59
C LEU A 493 18.33 33.95 -7.09
N LEU A 494 17.68 34.72 -6.21
CA LEU A 494 16.65 35.69 -6.59
C LEU A 494 16.76 36.91 -5.66
N TYR A 495 16.91 38.09 -6.28
CA TYR A 495 17.10 39.44 -5.76
C TYR A 495 18.53 39.82 -5.31
N ASP A 496 19.28 40.40 -6.25
CA ASP A 496 20.13 41.56 -5.93
C ASP A 496 19.17 42.72 -5.60
N SER A 497 19.00 43.00 -4.31
CA SER A 497 18.58 44.32 -3.87
C SER A 497 19.86 45.11 -3.61
N GLU A 498 20.09 46.05 -4.52
CA GLU A 498 21.05 47.14 -4.53
C GLU A 498 21.76 47.48 -3.21
N ASP A 499 23.04 47.75 -3.40
CA ASP A 499 23.92 48.53 -2.54
C ASP A 499 23.23 49.72 -1.89
N GLU A 500 22.95 49.63 -0.59
CA GLU A 500 23.12 50.75 0.32
C GLU A 500 23.22 50.19 1.75
N THR A 501 24.23 50.65 2.50
CA THR A 501 24.54 50.32 3.91
C THR A 501 25.46 49.12 4.19
N THR A 502 26.69 49.12 3.66
CA THR A 502 27.82 48.45 4.35
C THR A 502 29.16 49.15 4.07
N ASN A 503 29.25 50.44 4.45
CA ASN A 503 30.52 51.14 4.65
C ASN A 503 30.61 51.79 6.04
N ALA A 504 30.02 51.14 7.04
CA ALA A 504 30.30 51.41 8.44
C ALA A 504 30.29 50.07 9.19
N LEU A 505 31.29 49.84 10.03
CA LEU A 505 31.50 48.67 10.90
C LEU A 505 32.43 47.56 10.37
N GLN A 506 33.48 47.93 9.64
CA GLN A 506 34.80 47.41 10.00
C GLN A 506 35.38 48.37 11.04
N LEU A 507 35.12 48.10 12.33
CA LEU A 507 35.88 48.54 13.51
C LEU A 507 35.09 48.13 14.77
N GLY A 508 35.68 47.27 15.61
CA GLY A 508 35.30 47.13 17.02
C GLY A 508 34.25 46.06 17.34
N GLY A 509 34.69 44.81 17.48
CA GLY A 509 33.84 43.70 17.91
C GLY A 509 34.54 42.70 18.85
N GLY A 510 35.56 43.14 19.58
CA GLY A 510 36.29 42.35 20.56
C GLY A 510 36.28 43.04 21.93
N ASP A 511 35.11 43.30 22.50
CA ASP A 511 35.03 43.82 23.89
C ASP A 511 33.70 43.58 24.63
N TRP A 512 32.79 42.76 24.09
CA TRP A 512 31.46 42.55 24.71
C TRP A 512 31.42 41.45 25.78
N LEU A 513 32.46 40.62 25.91
CA LEU A 513 32.55 39.60 26.97
C LEU A 513 33.14 40.13 28.30
N ASN A 514 33.87 41.25 28.26
CA ASN A 514 34.51 41.85 29.45
C ASN A 514 33.61 42.85 30.21
N VAL A 515 32.53 43.32 29.59
CA VAL A 515 31.60 44.29 30.20
C VAL A 515 30.53 43.59 31.07
N GLN A 516 30.09 42.38 30.71
CA GLN A 516 29.13 41.62 31.54
C GLN A 516 29.77 40.98 32.79
N LEU A 517 31.07 40.64 32.75
CA LEU A 517 31.81 40.12 33.92
C LEU A 517 32.15 41.22 34.95
N LYS A 518 32.33 42.48 34.52
CA LYS A 518 32.57 43.63 35.43
C LYS A 518 31.28 44.23 36.04
N ALA A 519 30.12 43.97 35.46
CA ALA A 519 28.83 44.36 36.04
C ALA A 519 28.40 43.41 37.19
N SER A 520 28.66 42.11 37.07
CA SER A 520 28.30 41.11 38.10
C SER A 520 29.20 41.17 39.37
N GLN A 521 30.45 41.65 39.25
CA GLN A 521 31.33 41.83 40.41
C GLN A 521 31.11 43.14 41.19
N ARG A 522 30.39 44.13 40.64
CA ARG A 522 30.06 45.38 41.36
C ARG A 522 28.78 45.30 42.20
N GLU A 523 27.92 44.32 41.99
CA GLU A 523 26.72 44.09 42.82
C GLU A 523 26.97 43.25 44.08
N ARG A 524 28.12 42.55 44.20
CA ARG A 524 28.51 41.82 45.42
C ARG A 524 29.32 42.63 46.44
N MET A 525 29.60 43.91 46.18
CA MET A 525 30.33 44.81 47.09
C MET A 525 29.48 46.00 47.59
N ARG A 526 28.14 45.89 47.50
CA ARG A 526 27.19 46.87 48.06
C ARG A 526 26.03 46.25 48.87
N LYS A 527 26.23 45.05 49.43
CA LYS A 527 25.49 44.54 50.59
C LYS A 527 26.44 43.93 51.59
#